data_AF-A0A941HR30-F1
#
_entry.id   AF-A0A941HR30-F1
#
_cell.length_a   1.000
_cell.length_b   1.000
_cell.length_c   1.000
_cell.angle_alpha   90.00
_cell.angle_beta   90.00
_cell.angle_gamma   90.00
#
_symmetry.space_group_name_H-M   'P 1'
#
loop_
_entity.id
_entity.type
_entity.pdbx_description
1 polymer ?
#
loop_
_entity_poly.entity_id
_entity_poly.type
_entity_poly.pdbx_seq_one_letter_code
_entity_poly.pdbx_strand_id
1 'polypeptide(L)'
;MLVLITYDVSTVSTGGASRLRRIAKQCTNYGQRVQYSVFECVVDAGQLELLKNKLLKIMDDNHDSLRLYILGNNYKSKVEHYGVKYVENIEEPLIL
;
A
#
# COMPACT_ATOMS: atom_id res chain seq x y z
N MET A 1 -0.98 -8.16 10.84
CA MET A 1 -2.07 -8.41 9.87
C MET A 1 -1.74 -7.77 8.53
N LEU A 2 -2.24 -8.31 7.43
CA LEU A 2 -2.12 -7.66 6.12
C LEU A 2 -3.20 -6.59 5.94
N VAL A 3 -2.79 -5.43 5.45
CA VAL A 3 -3.66 -4.36 4.96
C VAL A 3 -3.29 -4.05 3.52
N LEU A 4 -4.25 -4.21 2.62
CA LEU A 4 -4.12 -3.79 1.23
C LEU A 4 -4.53 -2.32 1.11
N ILE A 5 -3.61 -1.47 0.65
CA ILE A 5 -3.81 -0.04 0.49
C ILE A 5 -3.87 0.25 -1.01
N THR A 6 -5.00 0.78 -1.47
CA THR A 6 -5.17 1.25 -2.86
C THR A 6 -5.22 2.77 -2.85
N TYR A 7 -4.38 3.40 -3.65
CA TYR A 7 -4.34 4.84 -3.81
C TYR A 7 -4.72 5.21 -5.25
N ASP A 8 -5.88 5.82 -5.41
CA ASP A 8 -6.28 6.40 -6.67
C ASP A 8 -5.86 7.87 -6.66
N VAL A 9 -4.88 8.19 -7.51
CA VAL A 9 -4.24 9.51 -7.54
C VAL A 9 -4.63 10.21 -8.82
N SER A 10 -5.09 11.45 -8.71
CA SER A 10 -5.46 12.22 -9.89
C SER A 10 -4.25 12.47 -10.79
N THR A 11 -4.38 12.09 -12.07
CA THR A 11 -3.38 12.32 -13.11
C THR A 11 -3.47 13.71 -13.75
N VAL A 12 -4.59 14.41 -13.53
CA VAL A 12 -4.86 15.75 -14.06
C VAL A 12 -4.44 16.85 -13.09
N SER A 13 -4.45 16.57 -11.78
CA SER A 13 -4.01 17.52 -10.77
C SER A 13 -2.49 17.68 -10.78
N THR A 14 -2.02 18.90 -10.56
CA THR A 14 -0.60 19.16 -10.35
C THR A 14 -0.12 18.43 -9.09
N GLY A 15 1.05 17.79 -9.18
CA GLY A 15 1.67 17.12 -8.03
C GLY A 15 1.22 15.68 -7.75
N GLY A 16 0.28 15.09 -8.50
CA GLY A 16 -0.16 13.70 -8.30
C GLY A 16 0.98 12.69 -8.27
N ALA A 17 1.92 12.76 -9.22
CA ALA A 17 3.11 11.90 -9.25
C ALA A 17 4.01 12.05 -8.00
N SER A 18 4.09 13.26 -7.44
CA SER A 18 4.86 13.53 -6.21
C SER A 18 4.15 12.94 -4.99
N ARG A 19 2.82 13.11 -4.88
CA ARG A 19 2.01 12.50 -3.82
C ARG A 19 2.11 10.97 -3.87
N LEU A 20 1.97 10.35 -5.06
CA LEU A 20 2.15 8.91 -5.22
C LEU A 20 3.54 8.43 -4.78
N ARG A 21 4.62 9.17 -5.12
CA ARG A 21 5.97 8.82 -4.67
C ARG A 21 6.08 8.86 -3.14
N ARG A 22 5.47 9.87 -2.50
CA ARG A 22 5.46 10.02 -1.03
C ARG A 22 4.64 8.91 -0.36
N ILE A 23 3.44 8.61 -0.88
CA ILE A 23 2.59 7.50 -0.42
C ILE A 23 3.33 6.17 -0.53
N ALA A 24 3.92 5.90 -1.70
CA ALA A 24 4.68 4.68 -1.95
C ALA A 24 5.81 4.51 -0.92
N LYS A 25 6.59 5.57 -0.69
CA LYS A 25 7.68 5.55 0.31
C LYS A 25 7.17 5.23 1.72
N GLN A 26 5.99 5.72 2.11
CA GLN A 26 5.43 5.40 3.43
C GLN A 26 4.96 3.95 3.51
N CYS A 27 4.31 3.44 2.47
CA CYS A 27 3.78 2.07 2.46
C CYS A 27 4.89 1.01 2.40
N THR A 28 5.96 1.25 1.63
CA THR A 28 7.07 0.30 1.49
C THR A 28 7.93 0.15 2.76
N ASN A 29 7.77 1.03 3.76
CA ASN A 29 8.39 0.82 5.07
C ASN A 29 7.75 -0.33 5.86
N TYR A 30 6.57 -0.77 5.45
CA TYR A 30 5.78 -1.79 6.14
C TYR A 30 5.40 -2.96 5.22
N GLY A 31 5.96 -3.04 4.02
CA GLY A 31 5.63 -4.07 3.05
C GLY A 31 6.05 -3.67 1.64
N GLN A 32 5.21 -3.96 0.65
CA GLN A 32 5.61 -3.90 -0.74
C GLN A 32 4.60 -3.19 -1.65
N ARG A 33 5.09 -2.73 -2.79
CA ARG A 33 4.29 -2.13 -3.86
C ARG A 33 3.98 -3.20 -4.91
N VAL A 34 2.75 -3.69 -4.91
CA VAL A 34 2.31 -4.82 -5.77
C VAL A 34 1.81 -4.38 -7.15
N GLN A 35 1.28 -3.16 -7.26
CA GLN A 35 0.93 -2.54 -8.55
C GLN A 35 1.37 -1.08 -8.59
N TYR A 36 0.99 -0.31 -9.61
CA TYR A 36 1.42 1.08 -9.72
C TYR A 36 0.98 1.91 -8.50
N SER A 37 -0.23 1.76 -8.00
CA SER A 37 -0.69 2.49 -6.80
C SER A 37 -1.41 1.60 -5.80
N VAL A 38 -1.02 0.33 -5.75
CA VAL A 38 -1.52 -0.65 -4.79
C VAL A 38 -0.34 -1.20 -3.97
N PHE A 39 -0.54 -1.25 -2.66
CA PHE A 39 0.47 -1.59 -1.67
C PHE A 39 -0.07 -2.63 -0.70
N GLU A 40 0.76 -3.61 -0.38
CA GLU A 40 0.49 -4.61 0.66
C GLU A 40 1.36 -4.27 1.87
N CYS A 41 0.74 -3.94 3.00
CA CYS A 41 1.43 -3.57 4.23
C CYS A 41 1.11 -4.59 5.33
N VAL A 42 2.16 -5.20 5.90
CA VAL A 42 2.07 -6.07 7.07
C VAL A 42 2.33 -5.23 8.31
N VAL A 43 1.27 -4.95 9.08
CA VAL A 43 1.31 -4.03 10.21
C VAL A 43 0.54 -4.58 11.42
N ASP A 44 0.89 -4.13 12.61
CA ASP A 44 0.01 -4.19 13.79
C ASP A 44 -1.01 -3.02 13.81
N ALA A 45 -1.90 -3.01 14.79
CA ALA A 45 -2.95 -1.98 14.90
C ALA A 45 -2.40 -0.55 15.14
N GLY A 46 -1.34 -0.42 15.94
CA GLY A 46 -0.72 0.88 16.22
C GLY A 46 0.03 1.42 15.01
N GLN A 47 0.79 0.54 14.33
CA GLN A 47 1.45 0.85 13.07
C GLN A 47 0.45 1.24 11.97
N LEU A 48 -0.69 0.55 11.88
CA LEU A 48 -1.75 0.90 10.94
C LEU A 48 -2.25 2.33 11.19
N GLU A 49 -2.52 2.69 12.45
CA GLU A 49 -3.03 4.02 12.79
C GLU A 49 -2.01 5.11 12.43
N LEU A 50 -0.73 4.88 12.73
CA LEU A 50 0.36 5.79 12.36
C LEU A 50 0.52 5.92 10.85
N LEU A 51 0.47 4.81 10.12
CA LEU A 51 0.57 4.79 8.67
C LEU A 51 -0.62 5.54 8.06
N LYS A 52 -1.85 5.22 8.45
CA LYS A 52 -3.09 5.89 8.01
C LYS A 52 -2.97 7.40 8.18
N ASN A 53 -2.56 7.87 9.36
CA ASN A 53 -2.36 9.30 9.63
C ASN A 53 -1.31 9.95 8.72
N LYS A 54 -0.20 9.27 8.41
CA LYS A 54 0.80 9.76 7.46
C LYS A 54 0.26 9.85 6.04
N LEU A 55 -0.49 8.84 5.59
CA LEU A 55 -1.05 8.80 4.23
C LEU A 55 -2.09 9.91 4.03
N LEU A 56 -2.98 10.11 4.99
CA LEU A 56 -3.99 11.18 4.96
C LEU A 56 -3.37 12.58 4.91
N LYS A 57 -2.19 12.79 5.51
CA LYS A 57 -1.43 14.06 5.42
C LYS A 57 -0.71 14.27 4.09
N ILE A 58 -0.58 13.23 3.26
CA ILE A 58 0.13 13.29 1.99
C ILE A 58 -0.84 13.47 0.82
N MET A 59 -2.00 12.81 0.87
CA MET A 59 -3.00 12.85 -0.19
C MET A 59 -3.68 14.22 -0.28
N ASP A 60 -4.27 14.49 -1.44
CA ASP A 60 -5.21 15.58 -1.64
C ASP A 60 -6.62 15.00 -1.62
N ASP A 61 -7.40 15.29 -0.58
CA ASP A 61 -8.73 14.72 -0.36
C ASP A 61 -9.81 15.23 -1.31
N ASN A 62 -9.52 16.26 -2.10
CA ASN A 62 -10.43 16.77 -3.14
C ASN A 62 -10.23 16.08 -4.49
N HIS A 63 -9.07 15.45 -4.69
CA HIS A 63 -8.66 14.92 -5.99
C HIS A 63 -8.25 13.45 -5.98
N ASP A 64 -7.87 12.92 -4.82
CA ASP A 64 -7.40 11.56 -4.67
C ASP A 64 -8.37 10.74 -3.80
N SER A 65 -8.29 9.42 -3.91
CA SER A 65 -8.97 8.52 -2.99
C SER A 65 -8.03 7.45 -2.46
N LEU A 66 -8.26 7.05 -1.20
CA LEU A 66 -7.43 6.08 -0.51
C LEU A 66 -8.33 5.06 0.19
N ARG A 67 -8.11 3.77 -0.06
CA ARG A 67 -8.90 2.68 0.54
C ARG A 67 -7.97 1.68 1.22
N LEU A 68 -8.34 1.30 2.44
CA LEU A 68 -7.64 0.31 3.25
C LEU A 68 -8.55 -0.92 3.37
N TYR A 69 -8.09 -2.07 2.89
CA TYR A 69 -8.74 -3.35 3.09
C TYR A 69 -7.96 -4.15 4.12
N ILE A 70 -8.57 -4.38 5.28
CA ILE A 70 -7.96 -5.14 6.37
C ILE A 70 -8.21 -6.63 6.09
N LEU A 71 -7.21 -7.34 5.57
CA LEU A 71 -7.32 -8.75 5.18
C LEU A 71 -7.07 -9.71 6.36
N GLY A 72 -6.49 -9.20 7.45
CA GLY A 72 -6.23 -9.94 8.68
C GLY A 72 -4.97 -10.78 8.59
N ASN A 73 -4.82 -11.75 9.50
CA ASN A 73 -3.63 -12.60 9.56
C ASN A 73 -3.70 -13.80 8.59
N ASN A 74 -4.90 -14.22 8.19
CA ASN A 74 -5.12 -15.35 7.29
C ASN A 74 -5.45 -14.86 5.88
N TYR A 75 -4.52 -14.13 5.27
CA TYR A 75 -4.73 -13.48 3.97
C TYR A 75 -4.16 -14.27 2.79
N LYS A 76 -3.23 -15.21 3.04
CA LYS A 76 -2.48 -15.91 1.97
C LYS A 76 -3.38 -16.63 0.96
N SER A 77 -4.48 -17.22 1.39
CA SER A 77 -5.46 -17.88 0.51
C SER A 77 -6.50 -16.93 -0.12
N LYS A 78 -6.39 -15.62 0.13
CA LYS A 78 -7.36 -14.60 -0.30
C LYS A 78 -6.79 -13.66 -1.36
N VAL A 79 -5.56 -13.90 -1.80
CA VAL A 79 -4.86 -13.05 -2.78
C VAL A 79 -4.44 -13.94 -3.95
N GLU A 80 -4.91 -13.57 -5.13
CA GLU A 80 -4.54 -14.20 -6.39
C GLU A 80 -3.99 -13.11 -7.32
N HIS A 81 -2.90 -13.43 -8.02
CA HIS A 81 -2.25 -12.51 -8.96
C HIS A 81 -2.24 -13.12 -10.36
N TYR A 82 -2.60 -12.32 -11.36
CA TYR A 82 -2.46 -12.67 -12.77
C TYR A 82 -1.69 -11.58 -13.53
N GLY A 83 -0.72 -11.96 -14.37
CA GLY A 83 0.02 -11.04 -15.23
C GLY A 83 1.52 -10.97 -14.95
N VAL A 84 2.15 -9.88 -15.40
CA VAL A 84 3.60 -9.77 -15.61
C VAL A 84 4.45 -9.41 -14.39
N LYS A 85 3.84 -9.03 -13.25
CA LYS A 85 4.62 -8.60 -12.08
C LYS A 85 4.75 -9.71 -11.05
N TYR A 86 5.96 -10.26 -10.94
CA TYR A 86 6.31 -11.08 -9.79
C TYR A 86 6.36 -10.20 -8.54
N VAL A 87 5.62 -10.60 -7.51
CA VAL A 87 5.61 -9.96 -6.20
C VAL A 87 6.27 -10.97 -5.26
N GLU A 88 7.44 -10.63 -4.71
CA GLU A 88 8.15 -11.50 -3.78
C GLU A 88 7.39 -11.65 -2.46
N ASN A 89 7.47 -12.82 -1.83
CA ASN A 89 6.79 -13.07 -0.57
C ASN A 89 7.59 -12.40 0.57
N ILE A 90 7.07 -11.31 1.12
CA ILE A 90 7.76 -10.49 2.16
C ILE A 90 8.01 -11.28 3.45
N GLU A 91 7.23 -12.34 3.71
CA GLU A 91 7.40 -13.17 4.90
C GLU A 91 8.43 -14.29 4.74
N GLU A 92 8.93 -14.52 3.53
CA GLU A 92 9.94 -15.55 3.31
C GLU A 92 11.35 -15.00 3.54
N PRO A 93 12.26 -15.80 4.15
CA PRO A 93 13.65 -15.41 4.28
C PRO A 93 14.25 -15.13 2.90
N LEU A 94 14.93 -13.99 2.76
CA LEU A 94 15.64 -13.64 1.52
C LEU A 94 16.86 -14.56 1.26
N ILE A 95 17.36 -15.23 2.30
CA ILE A 95 18.48 -16.19 2.25
C ILE A 95 18.21 -17.30 3.28
N LEU A 96 18.50 -18.56 2.91
CA LEU A 96 18.47 -19.74 3.79
C LEU A 96 19.77 -19.88 4.60
#